data_AF-A0A811QXF0-F1
#
_entry.id   AF-A0A811QXF0-F1
#
_cell.length_a   1.000
_cell.length_b   1.000
_cell.length_c   1.000
_cell.angle_alpha   90.00
_cell.angle_beta   90.00
_cell.angle_gamma   90.00
#
_symmetry.space_group_name_H-M   'P 1'
#
loop_
_entity.id
_entity.type
_entity.pdbx_description
1 polymer ?
#
loop_
_entity_poly.entity_id
_entity_poly.type
_entity_poly.pdbx_seq_one_letter_code
_entity_poly.pdbx_strand_id
1 'polypeptide(L)'
;MDKSIPVVSKIFCSGTPTMLMIRRRPIVVNGGGFVVTDLSHNIVFVVDGCGILGSKGELMVKDGEGEPILFISKKGGIVQALSTRNKWNGYSIDYQGKNKLVFSLTDPKSCTAQGAPIRIHIEPKRNCKNWDFEIGGSFADRDCTIVDCTRKIVAQMGMKELIGGKDFYHVEVQSGYDQAFIIGVMAILDSIHGESTRC
;
A
#
# COMPACT_ATOMS: atom_id res chain seq x y z
N MET A 1 22.88 10.88 -7.27
CA MET A 1 21.51 10.34 -7.23
C MET A 1 21.56 9.06 -6.41
N ASP A 2 21.21 9.16 -5.13
CA ASP A 2 21.12 7.98 -4.28
C ASP A 2 19.86 7.20 -4.74
N LYS A 3 20.06 6.15 -5.55
CA LYS A 3 18.97 5.37 -6.14
C LYS A 3 18.37 4.52 -5.02
N SER A 4 17.18 4.89 -4.55
CA SER A 4 16.35 4.01 -3.73
C SER A 4 16.26 2.64 -4.40
N ILE A 5 16.65 1.60 -3.67
CA ILE A 5 16.52 0.21 -4.13
C ILE A 5 15.02 -0.09 -4.25
N PRO A 6 14.53 -0.67 -5.36
CA PRO A 6 13.12 -1.05 -5.49
C PRO A 6 12.72 -2.05 -4.39
N VAL A 7 11.47 -2.00 -3.96
CA VAL A 7 10.98 -2.86 -2.87
C VAL A 7 10.39 -4.16 -3.45
N VAL A 8 9.59 -4.05 -4.50
CA VAL A 8 9.01 -5.15 -5.26
C VAL A 8 9.85 -5.42 -6.51
N SER A 9 9.98 -4.44 -7.41
CA SER A 9 10.76 -4.60 -8.63
C SER A 9 11.06 -3.27 -9.31
N LYS A 10 12.23 -3.20 -9.97
CA LYS A 10 12.67 -2.01 -10.72
C LYS A 10 11.74 -1.66 -11.88
N ILE A 11 11.02 -2.63 -12.42
CA ILE A 11 10.09 -2.41 -13.53
C ILE A 11 8.92 -1.48 -13.14
N PHE A 12 8.61 -1.40 -11.84
CA PHE A 12 7.57 -0.51 -11.31
C PHE A 12 8.11 0.86 -10.89
N CYS A 13 9.38 1.18 -11.19
CA CYS A 13 9.99 2.47 -10.91
C CYS A 13 10.00 3.35 -12.16
N SER A 14 9.42 4.55 -12.06
CA SER A 14 9.45 5.55 -13.14
C SER A 14 10.63 6.50 -12.97
N GLY A 15 11.17 7.00 -14.09
CA GLY A 15 12.18 8.07 -14.10
C GLY A 15 11.60 9.46 -13.84
N THR A 16 10.26 9.61 -13.86
CA THR A 16 9.54 10.85 -13.58
C THR A 16 8.48 10.60 -12.50
N PRO A 17 7.97 11.65 -11.83
CA PRO A 17 6.78 11.52 -11.00
C PRO A 17 5.60 10.96 -11.82
N THR A 18 4.80 10.10 -11.20
CA THR A 18 3.66 9.43 -11.82
C THR A 18 2.41 9.68 -10.99
N MET A 19 1.34 10.18 -11.62
CA MET A 19 0.03 10.26 -11.00
C MET A 19 -0.79 9.01 -11.34
N LEU A 20 -1.21 8.29 -10.30
CA LEU A 20 -2.02 7.08 -10.41
C LEU A 20 -3.43 7.35 -9.89
N MET A 21 -4.42 7.10 -10.73
CA MET A 21 -5.84 7.24 -10.38
C MET A 21 -6.35 5.94 -9.78
N ILE A 22 -6.93 6.02 -8.59
CA ILE A 22 -7.47 4.88 -7.85
C ILE A 22 -9.00 4.96 -7.89
N ARG A 23 -9.63 3.90 -8.39
CA ARG A 23 -11.08 3.71 -8.40
C ARG A 23 -11.45 2.55 -7.50
N ARG A 24 -12.18 2.84 -6.43
CA ARG A 24 -12.70 1.85 -5.49
C ARG A 24 -13.74 0.94 -6.13
N ARG A 25 -13.75 -0.34 -5.71
CA ARG A 25 -14.81 -1.29 -6.02
C ARG A 25 -15.72 -1.46 -4.80
N PRO A 26 -17.05 -1.66 -4.99
CA PRO A 26 -17.98 -1.87 -3.89
C PRO A 26 -17.62 -3.10 -3.05
N ILE A 27 -17.88 -3.02 -1.74
CA ILE A 27 -17.70 -4.13 -0.80
C ILE A 27 -18.87 -5.10 -0.95
N VAL A 28 -18.65 -6.22 -1.62
CA VAL A 28 -19.63 -7.30 -1.82
C VAL A 28 -18.94 -8.66 -1.74
N VAL A 29 -19.71 -9.74 -1.62
CA VAL A 29 -19.20 -11.12 -1.73
C VAL A 29 -18.57 -11.30 -3.11
N ASN A 30 -17.35 -11.85 -3.16
CA ASN A 30 -16.54 -11.95 -4.38
C ASN A 30 -16.30 -10.57 -5.04
N GLY A 31 -16.24 -9.50 -4.23
CA GLY A 31 -16.01 -8.13 -4.64
C GLY A 31 -15.08 -7.36 -3.69
N GLY A 32 -14.94 -6.06 -3.91
CA GLY A 32 -14.05 -5.19 -3.13
C GLY A 32 -12.69 -4.94 -3.79
N GLY A 33 -11.81 -4.27 -3.07
CA GLY A 33 -10.54 -3.76 -3.56
C GLY A 33 -10.69 -2.55 -4.49
N PHE A 34 -9.70 -2.29 -5.34
CA PHE A 34 -9.72 -1.14 -6.25
C PHE A 34 -8.90 -1.38 -7.50
N VAL A 35 -9.14 -0.55 -8.52
CA VAL A 35 -8.42 -0.55 -9.79
C VAL A 35 -7.58 0.72 -9.87
N VAL A 36 -6.35 0.59 -10.34
CA VAL A 36 -5.40 1.70 -10.50
C VAL A 36 -5.15 1.92 -11.98
N THR A 37 -5.27 3.17 -12.41
CA THR A 37 -5.04 3.58 -13.80
C THR A 37 -4.01 4.69 -13.89
N ASP A 38 -3.31 4.78 -15.02
CA ASP A 38 -2.51 5.95 -15.36
C ASP A 38 -3.41 7.11 -15.86
N LEU A 39 -2.80 8.24 -16.23
CA LEU A 39 -3.53 9.39 -16.78
C LEU A 39 -4.14 9.13 -18.17
N SER A 40 -3.70 8.08 -18.85
CA SER A 40 -4.23 7.61 -20.14
C SER A 40 -5.34 6.58 -19.98
N HIS A 41 -5.80 6.33 -18.74
CA HIS A 41 -6.83 5.35 -18.38
C HIS A 41 -6.44 3.87 -18.64
N ASN A 42 -5.15 3.58 -18.80
CA ASN A 42 -4.68 2.19 -18.84
C ASN A 42 -4.68 1.62 -17.43
N ILE A 43 -5.17 0.39 -17.26
CA ILE A 43 -5.08 -0.31 -15.98
C ILE A 43 -3.62 -0.71 -15.77
N VAL A 44 -3.04 -0.21 -14.68
CA VAL A 44 -1.63 -0.49 -14.32
C VAL A 44 -1.52 -1.40 -13.10
N PHE A 45 -2.52 -1.39 -12.22
CA PHE A 45 -2.62 -2.34 -11.11
C PHE A 45 -4.09 -2.67 -10.79
N VAL A 46 -4.30 -3.87 -10.27
CA VAL A 46 -5.56 -4.28 -9.64
C VAL A 46 -5.28 -4.74 -8.23
N VAL A 47 -6.04 -4.26 -7.26
CA VAL A 47 -5.95 -4.69 -5.86
C VAL A 47 -7.18 -5.47 -5.49
N ASP A 48 -6.99 -6.74 -5.12
CA ASP A 48 -8.02 -7.60 -4.57
C ASP A 48 -7.97 -7.57 -3.04
N GLY A 49 -9.12 -7.27 -2.44
CA GLY A 49 -9.32 -7.29 -0.99
C GLY A 49 -9.88 -8.63 -0.49
N CYS A 50 -10.21 -8.70 0.80
CA CYS A 50 -10.67 -9.96 1.37
C CYS A 50 -12.05 -10.42 0.89
N GLY A 51 -12.88 -9.53 0.34
CA GLY A 51 -14.13 -9.94 -0.32
C GLY A 51 -13.90 -10.78 -1.58
N ILE A 52 -12.76 -10.58 -2.28
CA ILE A 52 -12.32 -11.39 -3.42
C ILE A 52 -11.56 -12.63 -2.94
N LEU A 53 -10.65 -12.46 -1.99
CA LEU A 53 -9.73 -13.53 -1.55
C LEU A 53 -10.38 -14.52 -0.58
N GLY A 54 -11.49 -14.16 0.06
CA GLY A 54 -12.18 -15.00 1.05
C GLY A 54 -11.51 -15.03 2.43
N SER A 55 -10.37 -14.37 2.60
CA SER A 55 -9.56 -14.39 3.84
C SER A 55 -9.37 -13.01 4.43
N LYS A 56 -9.83 -12.80 5.68
CA LYS A 56 -9.69 -11.51 6.37
C LYS A 56 -8.23 -11.13 6.57
N GLY A 57 -7.91 -9.89 6.22
CA GLY A 57 -6.55 -9.35 6.38
C GLY A 57 -5.57 -9.83 5.32
N GLU A 58 -6.03 -10.50 4.27
CA GLU A 58 -5.23 -10.78 3.07
C GLU A 58 -5.60 -9.80 1.95
N LEU A 59 -4.58 -9.34 1.22
CA LEU A 59 -4.71 -8.47 0.06
C LEU A 59 -3.75 -8.97 -1.04
N MET A 60 -4.12 -8.74 -2.30
CA MET A 60 -3.28 -9.06 -3.45
C MET A 60 -3.19 -7.86 -4.38
N VAL A 61 -1.97 -7.44 -4.70
CA VAL A 61 -1.71 -6.48 -5.78
C VAL A 61 -1.31 -7.27 -7.02
N LYS A 62 -1.97 -6.97 -8.13
CA LYS A 62 -1.72 -7.51 -9.46
C LYS A 62 -1.27 -6.39 -10.38
N ASP A 63 -0.48 -6.73 -11.41
CA ASP A 63 -0.15 -5.79 -12.47
C ASP A 63 -1.34 -5.56 -13.43
N GLY A 64 -1.11 -4.78 -14.50
CA GLY A 64 -2.12 -4.45 -15.51
C GLY A 64 -2.63 -5.66 -16.30
N GLU A 65 -1.87 -6.75 -16.36
CA GLU A 65 -2.23 -8.00 -17.04
C GLU A 65 -2.95 -8.97 -16.09
N GLY A 66 -3.00 -8.66 -14.79
CA GLY A 66 -3.65 -9.46 -13.77
C GLY A 66 -2.72 -10.45 -13.06
N GLU A 67 -1.42 -10.42 -13.33
CA GLU A 67 -0.44 -11.29 -12.67
C GLU A 67 -0.19 -10.82 -11.23
N PRO A 68 -0.17 -11.74 -10.24
CA PRO A 68 0.07 -11.39 -8.85
C PRO A 68 1.53 -10.98 -8.61
N ILE A 69 1.74 -9.76 -8.10
CA ILE A 69 3.09 -9.20 -7.89
C ILE A 69 3.43 -8.96 -6.41
N LEU A 70 2.42 -8.79 -5.56
CA LEU A 70 2.61 -8.54 -4.13
C LEU A 70 1.42 -9.09 -3.33
N PHE A 71 1.71 -10.09 -2.49
CA PHE A 71 0.77 -10.61 -1.50
C PHE A 71 0.98 -9.89 -0.17
N ILE A 72 -0.10 -9.48 0.50
CA ILE A 72 -0.03 -8.78 1.78
C ILE A 72 -0.91 -9.52 2.78
N SER A 73 -0.41 -9.72 4.00
CA SER A 73 -1.18 -10.32 5.08
C SER A 73 -1.02 -9.58 6.40
N LYS A 74 -2.13 -9.45 7.12
CA LYS A 74 -2.17 -8.98 8.50
C LYS A 74 -1.73 -10.11 9.43
N LYS A 75 -0.77 -9.84 10.32
CA LYS A 75 -0.39 -10.77 11.38
C LYS A 75 -1.58 -11.01 12.29
N GLY A 76 -1.94 -12.27 12.52
CA GLY A 76 -3.09 -12.67 13.35
C GLY A 76 -2.72 -13.32 14.68
N GLY A 77 -3.73 -13.88 15.36
CA GLY A 77 -3.57 -14.73 16.54
C GLY A 77 -3.20 -14.00 17.84
N ILE A 78 -2.73 -14.76 18.83
CA ILE A 78 -2.44 -14.30 20.20
C ILE A 78 -1.39 -13.18 20.20
N VAL A 79 -0.37 -13.27 19.34
CA VAL A 79 0.67 -12.25 19.21
C VAL A 79 0.09 -10.90 18.79
N GLN A 80 -0.88 -10.90 17.88
CA GLN A 80 -1.56 -9.68 17.46
C GLN A 80 -2.56 -9.18 18.52
N ALA A 81 -3.23 -10.08 19.23
CA ALA A 81 -4.17 -9.72 20.29
C ALA A 81 -3.46 -8.93 21.42
N LEU A 82 -2.29 -9.40 21.84
CA LEU A 82 -1.49 -8.80 22.93
C LEU A 82 -0.62 -7.60 22.50
N SER A 83 -0.41 -7.40 21.20
CA SER A 83 0.36 -6.26 20.68
C SER A 83 -0.44 -4.96 20.75
N THR A 84 0.21 -3.83 21.05
CA THR A 84 -0.38 -2.48 20.91
C THR A 84 -0.42 -1.97 19.48
N ARG A 85 0.23 -2.69 18.55
CA ARG A 85 0.28 -2.35 17.13
C ARG A 85 -0.12 -3.52 16.24
N ASN A 86 -0.88 -3.25 15.20
CA ASN A 86 -1.11 -4.18 14.11
C ASN A 86 0.13 -4.26 13.23
N LYS A 87 0.46 -5.46 12.76
CA LYS A 87 1.53 -5.68 11.79
C LYS A 87 0.97 -6.26 10.51
N TRP A 88 1.36 -5.68 9.38
CA TRP A 88 1.10 -6.17 8.04
C TRP A 88 2.43 -6.51 7.38
N ASN A 89 2.49 -7.59 6.61
CA ASN A 89 3.67 -8.03 5.90
C ASN A 89 3.36 -8.09 4.40
N GLY A 90 4.25 -7.53 3.58
CA GLY A 90 4.20 -7.65 2.12
C GLY A 90 5.23 -8.66 1.61
N TYR A 91 4.80 -9.53 0.71
CA TYR A 91 5.58 -10.63 0.16
C TYR A 91 5.59 -10.55 -1.37
N SER A 92 6.77 -10.46 -1.96
CA SER A 92 6.94 -10.66 -3.40
C SER A 92 7.29 -12.13 -3.67
N ILE A 93 7.08 -12.58 -4.91
CA ILE A 93 7.57 -13.89 -5.34
C ILE A 93 9.02 -13.73 -5.82
N ASP A 94 9.92 -14.58 -5.33
CA ASP A 94 11.31 -14.63 -5.81
C ASP A 94 11.44 -15.49 -7.08
N TYR A 95 12.64 -15.53 -7.65
CA TYR A 95 12.95 -16.32 -8.85
C TYR A 95 12.79 -17.85 -8.65
N GLN A 96 12.65 -18.32 -7.41
CA GLN A 96 12.39 -19.72 -7.07
C GLN A 96 10.90 -19.99 -6.83
N GLY A 97 10.03 -19.00 -7.00
CA GLY A 97 8.61 -19.12 -6.72
C GLY A 97 8.27 -19.06 -5.23
N LYS A 98 9.20 -18.63 -4.37
CA LYS A 98 8.97 -18.55 -2.92
C LYS A 98 8.56 -17.14 -2.50
N ASN A 99 7.67 -17.07 -1.51
CA ASN A 99 7.29 -15.81 -0.89
C ASN A 99 8.48 -15.23 -0.11
N LYS A 100 8.96 -14.08 -0.56
CA LYS A 100 10.00 -13.29 0.07
C LYS A 100 9.38 -12.08 0.74
N LEU A 101 9.58 -11.95 2.06
CA LEU A 101 9.19 -10.75 2.78
C LEU A 101 9.98 -9.55 2.23
N VAL A 102 9.27 -8.51 1.77
CA VAL A 102 9.86 -7.30 1.20
C VAL A 102 9.59 -6.06 2.04
N PHE A 103 8.49 -6.03 2.81
CA PHE A 103 8.27 -4.97 3.80
C PHE A 103 7.35 -5.41 4.94
N SER A 104 7.38 -4.65 6.01
CA SER A 104 6.48 -4.73 7.16
C SER A 104 5.90 -3.36 7.47
N LEU A 105 4.58 -3.21 7.52
CA LEU A 105 3.89 -2.00 7.97
C LEU A 105 3.33 -2.22 9.36
N THR A 106 3.55 -1.25 10.24
CA THR A 106 3.04 -1.28 11.61
C THR A 106 2.09 -0.12 11.85
N ASP A 107 0.81 -0.41 12.14
CA ASP A 107 -0.21 0.58 12.50
C ASP A 107 -0.52 0.52 14.01
N PRO A 108 -0.62 1.66 14.70
CA PRO A 108 -1.00 1.69 16.10
C PRO A 108 -2.49 1.38 16.29
N LYS A 109 -2.81 0.49 17.24
CA LYS A 109 -4.21 0.24 17.57
C LYS A 109 -4.85 1.48 18.19
N SER A 110 -6.04 1.81 17.70
CA SER A 110 -6.85 2.95 18.15
C SER A 110 -7.08 2.99 19.68
N CYS A 111 -7.15 1.83 20.33
CA CYS A 111 -7.41 1.73 21.77
C CYS A 111 -6.19 1.91 22.69
N THR A 112 -4.95 1.85 22.19
CA THR A 112 -3.75 1.78 23.06
C THR A 112 -2.60 2.69 22.66
N ALA A 113 -2.58 3.19 21.42
CA ALA A 113 -1.48 4.01 20.89
C ALA A 113 -1.96 5.12 19.94
N GLN A 114 -3.11 5.73 20.27
CA GLN A 114 -3.71 6.80 19.47
C GLN A 114 -2.71 7.94 19.26
N GLY A 115 -2.49 8.33 18.00
CA GLY A 115 -1.54 9.39 17.62
C GLY A 115 -0.11 8.96 17.34
N ALA A 116 0.26 7.68 17.55
CA ALA A 116 1.55 7.19 17.07
C ALA A 116 1.56 7.08 15.52
N PRO A 117 2.71 7.29 14.85
CA PRO A 117 2.77 7.24 13.39
C PRO A 117 2.74 5.80 12.88
N ILE A 118 2.15 5.60 11.69
CA ILE A 118 2.26 4.36 10.93
C ILE A 118 3.65 4.33 10.28
N ARG A 119 4.37 3.23 10.48
CA ARG A 119 5.76 3.07 10.01
C ARG A 119 5.94 1.82 9.19
N ILE A 120 6.84 1.90 8.23
CA ILE A 120 7.17 0.80 7.31
C ILE A 120 8.67 0.50 7.42
N HIS A 121 8.98 -0.78 7.46
CA HIS A 121 10.33 -1.34 7.40
C HIS A 121 10.48 -2.16 6.14
N ILE A 122 11.60 -1.99 5.42
CA ILE A 122 11.92 -2.77 4.22
C ILE A 122 12.85 -3.93 4.59
N GLU A 123 12.65 -5.06 3.91
CA GLU A 123 13.48 -6.26 4.08
C GLU A 123 14.27 -6.58 2.79
N PRO A 124 15.59 -6.90 2.90
CA PRO A 124 16.39 -6.86 4.12
C PRO A 124 16.59 -5.43 4.63
N LYS A 125 16.77 -5.30 5.95
CA LYS A 125 16.94 -4.02 6.65
C LYS A 125 17.97 -3.11 5.95
N ARG A 126 17.56 -1.87 5.68
CA ARG A 126 18.41 -0.83 5.07
C ARG A 126 19.09 0.03 6.15
N ASN A 127 19.84 1.04 5.72
CA ASN A 127 20.62 1.92 6.60
C ASN A 127 19.76 2.80 7.54
N CYS A 128 18.45 2.89 7.34
CA CYS A 128 17.59 3.69 8.21
C CYS A 128 17.49 3.03 9.61
N LYS A 129 17.85 3.77 10.67
CA LYS A 129 17.96 3.21 12.03
C LYS A 129 16.62 2.75 12.62
N ASN A 130 15.55 3.48 12.35
CA ASN A 130 14.26 3.33 13.07
C ASN A 130 13.11 2.86 12.20
N TRP A 131 13.01 3.35 10.97
CA TRP A 131 11.96 3.06 9.99
C TRP A 131 12.44 3.54 8.61
N ASP A 132 11.95 2.91 7.54
CA ASP A 132 12.31 3.25 6.17
C ASP A 132 11.32 4.24 5.55
N PHE A 133 10.03 4.08 5.88
CA PHE A 133 8.99 5.06 5.56
C PHE A 133 8.06 5.33 6.74
N GLU A 134 7.47 6.52 6.76
CA GLU A 134 6.47 6.96 7.74
C GLU A 134 5.28 7.57 6.99
N ILE A 135 4.07 7.30 7.48
CA ILE A 135 2.83 7.82 6.89
C ILE A 135 2.31 8.94 7.79
N GLY A 136 2.10 10.12 7.19
CA GLY A 136 1.44 11.26 7.79
C GLY A 136 0.10 11.57 7.11
N GLY A 137 -0.58 12.62 7.60
CA GLY A 137 -1.90 13.01 7.11
C GLY A 137 -3.02 12.07 7.57
N SER A 138 -4.17 12.20 6.92
CA SER A 138 -5.44 11.54 7.17
C SER A 138 -5.92 10.81 5.92
N PHE A 139 -6.11 9.50 6.03
CA PHE A 139 -6.66 8.73 4.91
C PHE A 139 -8.10 9.15 4.64
N ALA A 140 -8.88 9.45 5.69
CA ALA A 140 -10.27 9.86 5.58
C ALA A 140 -10.43 11.16 4.77
N ASP A 141 -9.51 12.10 4.96
CA ASP A 141 -9.48 13.38 4.25
C ASP A 141 -8.72 13.31 2.91
N ARG A 142 -8.19 12.12 2.57
CA ARG A 142 -7.42 11.81 1.36
C ARG A 142 -6.18 12.69 1.17
N ASP A 143 -5.50 13.03 2.26
CA ASP A 143 -4.28 13.87 2.29
C ASP A 143 -3.06 13.12 2.84
N CYS A 144 -3.12 11.78 2.89
CA CYS A 144 -2.00 10.95 3.31
C CYS A 144 -0.72 11.26 2.55
N THR A 145 0.38 11.38 3.27
CA THR A 145 1.72 11.57 2.70
C THR A 145 2.63 10.47 3.19
N ILE A 146 3.37 9.84 2.29
CA ILE A 146 4.40 8.87 2.60
C ILE A 146 5.75 9.58 2.49
N VAL A 147 6.55 9.54 3.55
CA VAL A 147 7.91 10.08 3.56
C VAL A 147 8.93 8.99 3.81
N ASP A 148 10.12 9.12 3.22
CA ASP A 148 11.25 8.24 3.54
C ASP A 148 11.97 8.67 4.83
N CYS A 149 12.97 7.89 5.24
CA CYS A 149 13.72 8.12 6.46
C CYS A 149 14.55 9.43 6.45
N THR A 150 14.67 10.09 5.30
CA THR A 150 15.25 11.44 5.15
C THR A 150 14.22 12.57 5.21
N ARG A 151 12.94 12.23 5.45
CA ARG A 151 11.78 13.13 5.44
C ARG A 151 11.41 13.66 4.06
N LYS A 152 11.94 13.06 2.98
CA LYS A 152 11.51 13.40 1.62
C LYS A 152 10.17 12.74 1.33
N ILE A 153 9.25 13.50 0.72
CA ILE A 153 7.98 12.96 0.23
C ILE A 153 8.27 11.98 -0.91
N VAL A 154 7.70 10.77 -0.81
CA VAL A 154 7.85 9.70 -1.81
C VAL A 154 6.55 9.44 -2.53
N ALA A 155 5.42 9.64 -1.84
CA ALA A 155 4.11 9.62 -2.44
C ALA A 155 3.14 10.51 -1.67
N GLN A 156 2.18 11.08 -2.37
CA GLN A 156 1.14 11.93 -1.78
C GLN A 156 -0.22 11.56 -2.34
N MET A 157 -1.18 11.34 -1.45
CA MET A 157 -2.59 11.13 -1.80
C MET A 157 -3.27 12.48 -2.01
N GLY A 158 -4.23 12.52 -2.93
CA GLY A 158 -5.11 13.66 -3.10
C GLY A 158 -6.46 13.29 -3.68
N MET A 159 -7.41 14.21 -3.55
CA MET A 159 -8.65 14.20 -4.32
C MET A 159 -8.45 14.97 -5.63
N LYS A 160 -9.12 14.54 -6.69
CA LYS A 160 -9.28 15.37 -7.89
C LYS A 160 -10.74 15.80 -7.95
N GLU A 161 -11.00 17.07 -7.65
CA GLU A 161 -12.36 17.64 -7.54
C GLU A 161 -13.24 17.39 -8.78
N LEU A 162 -12.62 17.17 -9.94
CA LEU A 162 -13.28 16.94 -11.23
C LEU A 162 -13.57 15.47 -11.59
N ILE A 163 -13.09 14.48 -10.82
CA ILE A 163 -13.30 13.05 -11.14
C ILE A 163 -14.33 12.46 -10.17
N GLY A 164 -15.60 12.57 -10.54
CA GLY A 164 -16.56 11.46 -10.44
C GLY A 164 -16.81 10.82 -9.07
N GLY A 165 -16.97 11.59 -7.99
CA GLY A 165 -17.56 11.09 -6.74
C GLY A 165 -16.59 10.45 -5.74
N LYS A 166 -17.12 10.04 -4.58
CA LYS A 166 -16.34 9.59 -3.40
C LYS A 166 -15.47 8.36 -3.63
N ASP A 167 -15.64 7.68 -4.76
CA ASP A 167 -14.95 6.44 -5.11
C ASP A 167 -13.62 6.61 -5.82
N PHE A 168 -13.26 7.85 -6.15
CA PHE A 168 -12.03 8.18 -6.83
C PHE A 168 -11.13 9.03 -5.96
N TYR A 169 -9.85 8.71 -6.01
CA TYR A 169 -8.76 9.53 -5.49
C TYR A 169 -7.51 9.23 -6.32
N HIS A 170 -6.44 9.98 -6.09
CA HIS A 170 -5.17 9.71 -6.75
C HIS A 170 -4.04 9.61 -5.73
N VAL A 171 -2.95 9.02 -6.18
CA VAL A 171 -1.66 9.07 -5.51
C VAL A 171 -0.60 9.51 -6.51
N GLU A 172 0.13 10.56 -6.19
CA GLU A 172 1.32 10.97 -6.92
C GLU A 172 2.53 10.25 -6.32
N VAL A 173 3.22 9.45 -7.12
CA VAL A 173 4.45 8.75 -6.71
C VAL A 173 5.65 9.48 -7.30
N GLN A 174 6.61 9.84 -6.46
CA GLN A 174 7.80 10.57 -6.89
C GLN A 174 8.74 9.69 -7.73
N SER A 175 9.55 10.33 -8.58
CA SER A 175 10.52 9.64 -9.45
C SER A 175 11.44 8.71 -8.66
N GLY A 176 11.68 7.52 -9.22
CA GLY A 176 12.59 6.50 -8.68
C GLY A 176 12.02 5.64 -7.57
N TYR A 177 10.80 5.88 -7.09
CA TYR A 177 10.13 5.02 -6.11
C TYR A 177 9.30 3.94 -6.79
N ASP A 178 9.16 2.81 -6.10
CA ASP A 178 8.47 1.61 -6.57
C ASP A 178 6.95 1.77 -6.44
N GLN A 179 6.25 1.89 -7.56
CA GLN A 179 4.81 2.13 -7.60
C GLN A 179 4.01 0.95 -7.04
N ALA A 180 4.42 -0.29 -7.28
CA ALA A 180 3.72 -1.47 -6.77
C ALA A 180 3.77 -1.53 -5.24
N PHE A 181 4.92 -1.16 -4.65
CA PHE A 181 5.04 -1.00 -3.20
C PHE A 181 4.10 0.09 -2.67
N ILE A 182 4.09 1.27 -3.29
CA ILE A 182 3.20 2.36 -2.85
C ILE A 182 1.73 1.92 -2.93
N ILE A 183 1.31 1.28 -4.02
CA ILE A 183 -0.05 0.73 -4.15
C ILE A 183 -0.36 -0.31 -3.08
N GLY A 184 0.60 -1.17 -2.72
CA GLY A 184 0.47 -2.09 -1.60
C GLY A 184 0.26 -1.38 -0.25
N VAL A 185 0.95 -0.27 -0.01
CA VAL A 185 0.72 0.57 1.19
C VAL A 185 -0.68 1.18 1.16
N MET A 186 -1.12 1.69 0.01
CA MET A 186 -2.48 2.23 -0.15
C MET A 186 -3.55 1.18 0.11
N ALA A 187 -3.32 -0.07 -0.31
CA ALA A 187 -4.21 -1.20 -0.04
C ALA A 187 -4.33 -1.50 1.46
N ILE A 188 -3.22 -1.42 2.20
CA ILE A 188 -3.24 -1.60 3.66
C ILE A 188 -4.00 -0.46 4.34
N LEU A 189 -3.76 0.79 3.94
CA LEU A 189 -4.45 1.95 4.50
C LEU A 189 -5.96 1.89 4.24
N ASP A 190 -6.38 1.52 3.03
CA ASP A 190 -7.77 1.29 2.66
C ASP A 190 -8.41 0.24 3.58
N SER A 191 -7.69 -0.86 3.86
CA SER A 191 -8.17 -1.93 4.75
C SER A 191 -8.28 -1.47 6.21
N ILE A 192 -7.30 -0.70 6.70
CA ILE A 192 -7.29 -0.13 8.06
C ILE A 192 -8.50 0.79 8.27
N HIS A 193 -8.84 1.60 7.27
CA HIS A 193 -9.97 2.53 7.34
C HIS A 193 -11.32 1.87 7.02
N GLY A 194 -11.32 0.56 6.76
CA GLY A 194 -12.52 -0.23 6.51
C GLY A 194 -13.23 0.10 5.20
N GLU A 195 -12.44 0.46 4.20
CA GLU A 195 -12.90 0.81 2.86
C GLU A 195 -12.90 -0.46 1.98
N SER A 196 -12.76 -0.30 0.67
CA SER A 196 -13.07 -1.33 -0.33
C SER A 196 -12.34 -2.66 -0.17
N THR A 197 -11.12 -2.67 0.37
CA THR A 197 -10.31 -3.88 0.55
C THR A 197 -10.73 -4.74 1.74
N ARG A 198 -11.68 -4.27 2.58
CA ARG A 198 -12.12 -4.94 3.80
C ARG A 198 -13.43 -5.73 3.64
N CYS A 199 -13.57 -6.68 4.54
CA CYS A 199 -14.68 -7.53 4.95
C CYS A 199 -14.46 -7.85 6.46
#